data_AF-C1BC28-F1
#
_entry.id   AF-C1BC28-F1
#
_cell.length_a   1.000
_cell.length_b   1.000
_cell.length_c   1.000
_cell.angle_alpha   90.00
_cell.angle_beta   90.00
_cell.angle_gamma   90.00
#
_symmetry.space_group_name_H-M   'P 1'
#
loop_
_entity.id
_entity.type
_entity.pdbx_description
1 polymer ?
#
loop_
_entity_poly.entity_id
_entity_poly.type
_entity_poly.pdbx_seq_one_letter_code
_entity_poly.pdbx_strand_id
1 'polypeptide(L)'
;MSGVIGCDRHTPARGGRHLPRRRHHAMPAVPGHGGQVGTRACPHRPRDDPDRAPTRVRCRDCGATHILLPTALQVRRADTAEVIGNALAHKAKGLGFRRIAERMGRPESTVRRWLRRTTGEHVQWLHRRGTERLGLVAREAFCTIRYVGNPLGDALCVLSAAAVEDRRRFGFPDPPWDLIGIYTQGRLLSPPRSG
;
A
#
# COMPACT_ATOMS: atom_id res chain seq x y z
N MET A 1 -0.78 -27.79 29.29
CA MET A 1 -0.32 -28.83 28.33
C MET A 1 -0.06 -28.17 26.98
N SER A 2 0.98 -28.63 26.28
CA SER A 2 1.61 -28.03 25.08
C SER A 2 2.63 -26.95 25.43
N GLY A 3 3.95 -27.09 25.24
CA GLY A 3 4.70 -27.97 24.36
C GLY A 3 5.52 -27.10 23.40
N VAL A 4 6.65 -26.56 23.87
CA VAL A 4 7.62 -25.82 23.03
C VAL A 4 8.73 -26.80 22.64
N ILE A 5 8.69 -27.24 21.38
CA ILE A 5 9.69 -28.10 20.74
C ILE A 5 10.68 -27.20 20.01
N GLY A 6 11.97 -27.51 20.22
CA GLY A 6 13.13 -26.75 19.78
C GLY A 6 13.33 -26.69 18.27
N CYS A 7 14.02 -25.63 17.85
CA CYS A 7 14.46 -25.38 16.50
C CYS A 7 15.90 -25.91 16.35
N ASP A 8 16.04 -27.15 15.89
CA ASP A 8 17.29 -27.66 15.31
C ASP A 8 17.24 -27.47 13.79
N ARG A 9 18.22 -26.75 13.23
CA ARG A 9 18.47 -26.82 11.78
C ARG A 9 19.97 -26.94 11.48
N HIS A 10 20.26 -28.11 10.93
CA HIS A 10 21.52 -28.62 10.43
C HIS A 10 22.00 -27.94 9.14
N THR A 11 23.33 -27.97 9.00
CA THR A 11 24.26 -27.55 7.92
C THR A 11 24.01 -28.23 6.55
N PRO A 12 24.43 -27.64 5.40
CA PRO A 12 24.09 -28.13 4.06
C PRO A 12 25.09 -29.14 3.47
N ALA A 13 24.61 -29.98 2.54
CA ALA A 13 25.41 -30.90 1.73
C ALA A 13 25.38 -30.54 0.23
N ARG A 14 26.54 -30.71 -0.41
CA ARG A 14 26.91 -30.44 -1.81
C ARG A 14 26.55 -31.60 -2.76
N GLY A 15 26.46 -31.28 -4.06
CA GLY A 15 26.56 -32.22 -5.20
C GLY A 15 25.33 -32.13 -6.11
N GLY A 16 25.39 -32.05 -7.44
CA GLY A 16 26.47 -32.19 -8.41
C GLY A 16 25.89 -31.96 -9.83
N ARG A 17 26.72 -31.33 -10.67
CA ARG A 17 26.81 -31.27 -12.15
C ARG A 17 25.74 -31.99 -13.02
N HIS A 18 25.19 -31.29 -14.03
CA HIS A 18 25.41 -31.59 -15.46
C HIS A 18 24.85 -30.51 -16.41
N LEU A 19 25.71 -29.97 -17.29
CA LEU A 19 25.35 -29.31 -18.56
C LEU A 19 25.32 -30.37 -19.68
N PRO A 20 24.56 -30.14 -20.76
CA PRO A 20 25.27 -29.89 -22.01
C PRO A 20 24.70 -28.74 -22.87
N ARG A 21 25.61 -28.20 -23.69
CA ARG A 21 25.43 -27.21 -24.75
C ARG A 21 24.57 -27.76 -25.90
N ARG A 22 23.75 -26.91 -26.52
CA ARG A 22 23.65 -26.82 -28.00
C ARG A 22 23.41 -25.37 -28.43
N ARG A 23 24.27 -24.94 -29.35
CA ARG A 23 24.19 -23.70 -30.14
C ARG A 23 23.29 -23.98 -31.34
N HIS A 24 22.43 -23.05 -31.75
CA HIS A 24 22.12 -22.83 -33.16
C HIS A 24 21.72 -21.36 -33.40
N HIS A 25 22.59 -20.70 -34.19
CA HIS A 25 22.43 -19.66 -35.21
C HIS A 25 21.55 -18.43 -35.02
N ALA A 26 22.10 -17.30 -35.50
CA ALA A 26 21.52 -15.97 -35.53
C ALA A 26 21.13 -15.55 -36.98
N MET A 27 20.03 -14.78 -37.05
CA MET A 27 19.70 -13.66 -37.97
C MET A 27 19.37 -13.98 -39.45
N PRO A 28 18.56 -13.15 -40.17
CA PRO A 28 18.24 -11.73 -39.92
C PRO A 28 16.74 -11.33 -39.95
N ALA A 29 16.49 -10.04 -39.70
CA ALA A 29 15.20 -9.34 -39.60
C ALA A 29 14.83 -8.56 -40.88
N VAL A 30 13.54 -8.36 -41.17
CA VAL A 30 12.93 -7.12 -41.74
C VAL A 30 11.39 -7.12 -41.59
N PRO A 31 10.62 -6.01 -41.82
CA PRO A 31 9.66 -5.49 -40.85
C PRO A 31 8.18 -5.62 -41.29
N GLY A 32 7.27 -5.62 -40.32
CA GLY A 32 5.83 -5.52 -40.56
C GLY A 32 5.17 -4.68 -39.48
N HIS A 33 4.78 -3.46 -39.85
CA HIS A 33 4.01 -2.55 -39.01
C HIS A 33 2.60 -3.10 -38.77
N GLY A 34 2.29 -3.40 -37.51
CA GLY A 34 0.94 -3.69 -37.04
C GLY A 34 0.84 -3.24 -35.59
N GLY A 35 0.43 -1.98 -35.39
CA GLY A 35 0.28 -1.38 -34.07
C GLY A 35 -0.85 -2.05 -33.29
N GLN A 36 -0.54 -3.16 -32.63
CA GLN A 36 -1.39 -3.73 -31.59
C GLN A 36 -1.09 -2.97 -30.30
N VAL A 37 -2.11 -2.27 -29.79
CA VAL A 37 -2.10 -1.72 -28.43
C VAL A 37 -2.06 -2.91 -27.48
N GLY A 38 -0.85 -3.35 -27.16
CA GLY A 38 -0.62 -4.37 -26.14
C GLY A 38 -1.11 -3.82 -24.81
N THR A 39 -2.24 -4.33 -24.33
CA THR A 39 -2.57 -4.30 -22.91
C THR A 39 -1.43 -4.99 -22.19
N ARG A 40 -0.49 -4.22 -21.65
CA ARG A 40 0.52 -4.75 -20.73
C ARG A 40 -0.21 -5.28 -19.51
N ALA A 41 -0.46 -6.58 -19.49
CA ALA A 41 -0.93 -7.27 -18.32
C ALA A 41 0.15 -7.14 -17.23
N CYS A 42 -0.16 -6.41 -16.15
CA CYS A 42 0.68 -6.34 -14.97
C CYS A 42 0.72 -7.73 -14.29
N PRO A 43 1.90 -8.33 -14.06
CA PRO A 43 2.02 -9.70 -13.52
C PRO A 43 1.57 -9.91 -12.06
N HIS A 44 0.99 -8.90 -11.40
CA HIS A 44 0.65 -8.94 -9.98
C HIS A 44 -0.76 -8.45 -9.68
N ARG A 45 -1.73 -8.65 -10.57
CA ARG A 45 -3.14 -8.44 -10.25
C ARG A 45 -3.54 -9.47 -9.18
N PRO A 46 -3.81 -9.06 -7.91
CA PRO A 46 -4.51 -9.96 -7.00
C PRO A 46 -5.89 -10.20 -7.63
N ARG A 47 -6.40 -11.43 -7.48
CA ARG A 47 -7.69 -11.89 -8.01
C ARG A 47 -8.74 -10.77 -7.94
N ASP A 48 -9.35 -10.50 -9.09
CA ASP A 48 -10.43 -9.51 -9.23
C ASP A 48 -11.58 -9.87 -8.29
N ASP A 49 -11.70 -9.13 -7.21
CA ASP A 49 -12.94 -9.00 -6.46
C ASP A 49 -13.78 -7.96 -7.20
N PRO A 50 -14.90 -8.33 -7.85
CA PRO A 50 -15.71 -7.41 -8.64
C PRO A 50 -16.22 -6.21 -7.82
N ASP A 51 -16.32 -6.35 -6.49
CA ASP A 51 -16.70 -5.26 -5.57
C ASP A 51 -15.62 -4.17 -5.43
N ARG A 52 -14.40 -4.43 -5.91
CA ARG A 52 -13.26 -3.51 -5.82
C ARG A 52 -12.87 -2.90 -7.17
N ALA A 53 -13.73 -3.01 -8.18
CA ALA A 53 -13.50 -2.35 -9.46
C ALA A 53 -13.83 -0.84 -9.39
N PRO A 54 -12.99 0.05 -9.96
CA PRO A 54 -13.32 1.46 -10.07
C PRO A 54 -14.58 1.65 -10.94
N THR A 55 -15.58 2.34 -10.40
CA THR A 55 -16.83 2.61 -11.12
C THR A 55 -16.75 3.96 -11.82
N ARG A 56 -17.17 4.01 -13.08
CA ARG A 56 -17.19 5.23 -13.88
C ARG A 56 -18.58 5.85 -13.80
N VAL A 57 -18.68 7.08 -13.30
CA VAL A 57 -19.94 7.85 -13.25
C VAL A 57 -19.81 9.13 -14.07
N ARG A 58 -20.93 9.62 -14.59
CA ARG A 58 -20.98 10.90 -15.30
C ARG A 58 -21.76 11.89 -14.45
N CYS A 59 -21.14 13.01 -14.10
CA CYS A 59 -21.83 14.09 -13.40
C CYS A 59 -22.90 14.68 -14.32
N ARG A 60 -24.13 14.82 -13.82
CA ARG A 60 -25.23 15.42 -14.60
C ARG A 60 -25.06 16.93 -14.76
N ASP A 61 -24.44 17.60 -13.80
CA ASP A 61 -24.34 19.06 -13.79
C ASP A 61 -23.17 19.60 -14.63
N CYS A 62 -22.01 18.94 -14.59
CA CYS A 62 -20.82 19.38 -15.34
C CYS A 62 -20.46 18.48 -16.53
N GLY A 63 -21.19 17.38 -16.75
CA GLY A 63 -20.98 16.44 -17.86
C GLY A 63 -19.68 15.63 -17.79
N ALA A 64 -18.81 15.88 -16.81
CA ALA A 64 -17.52 15.23 -16.66
C ALA A 64 -17.68 13.77 -16.19
N THR A 65 -16.77 12.93 -16.67
CA THR A 65 -16.67 11.54 -16.23
C THR A 65 -15.76 11.46 -15.00
N HIS A 66 -16.33 11.03 -13.87
CA HIS A 66 -15.60 10.78 -12.63
C HIS A 66 -15.39 9.28 -12.45
N ILE A 67 -14.26 8.92 -11.86
CA ILE A 67 -14.02 7.55 -11.39
C ILE A 67 -14.29 7.56 -9.89
N LEU A 68 -15.38 6.89 -9.48
CA LEU A 68 -15.63 6.58 -8.07
C LEU A 68 -14.72 5.43 -7.69
N LEU A 69 -13.79 5.74 -6.80
CA LEU A 69 -12.85 4.77 -6.28
C LEU A 69 -13.44 4.20 -4.98
N PRO A 70 -13.60 2.87 -4.86
CA PRO A 70 -13.91 2.24 -3.58
C PRO A 70 -12.98 2.76 -2.48
N THR A 71 -13.49 2.93 -1.26
CA THR A 71 -12.75 3.48 -0.11
C THR A 71 -11.46 2.69 0.19
N ALA A 72 -11.45 1.40 -0.13
CA ALA A 72 -10.30 0.52 -0.01
C ALA A 72 -9.17 0.80 -1.02
N LEU A 73 -9.45 1.48 -2.14
CA LEU A 73 -8.47 1.74 -3.20
C LEU A 73 -7.79 3.11 -3.01
N GLN A 74 -6.58 3.22 -3.55
CA GLN A 74 -5.80 4.46 -3.51
C GLN A 74 -5.68 5.09 -4.91
N VAL A 75 -5.65 6.42 -4.98
CA VAL A 75 -5.64 7.15 -6.25
C VAL A 75 -4.42 6.72 -7.09
N ARG A 76 -4.68 6.22 -8.30
CA ARG A 76 -3.68 5.72 -9.28
C ARG A 76 -2.90 4.47 -8.83
N ARG A 77 -3.40 3.71 -7.85
CA ARG A 77 -2.76 2.47 -7.39
C ARG A 77 -3.74 1.31 -7.40
N ALA A 78 -3.26 0.17 -7.86
CA ALA A 78 -3.99 -1.09 -7.79
C ALA A 78 -3.97 -1.70 -6.37
N ASP A 79 -3.00 -1.30 -5.55
CA ASP A 79 -2.88 -1.76 -4.16
C ASP A 79 -3.84 -1.02 -3.23
N THR A 80 -4.42 -1.76 -2.30
CA THR A 80 -5.36 -1.22 -1.31
C THR A 80 -4.67 -0.32 -0.28
N ALA A 81 -5.48 0.52 0.38
CA ALA A 81 -5.05 1.33 1.52
C ALA A 81 -4.41 0.46 2.61
N GLU A 82 -4.98 -0.72 2.86
CA GLU A 82 -4.47 -1.69 3.82
C GLU A 82 -3.08 -2.21 3.47
N VAL A 83 -2.86 -2.64 2.22
CA VAL A 83 -1.55 -3.13 1.79
C VAL A 83 -0.49 -2.04 1.94
N ILE A 84 -0.79 -0.83 1.47
CA ILE A 84 0.12 0.31 1.56
C ILE A 84 0.35 0.71 3.03
N GLY A 85 -0.70 0.78 3.82
CA GLY A 85 -0.66 1.13 5.24
C GLY A 85 0.19 0.16 6.05
N ASN A 86 0.06 -1.14 5.81
CA ASN A 86 0.89 -2.17 6.45
C ASN A 86 2.37 -2.02 6.09
N ALA A 87 2.69 -1.66 4.85
CA ALA A 87 4.07 -1.37 4.46
C ALA A 87 4.64 -0.16 5.23
N LEU A 88 3.83 0.90 5.39
CA LEU A 88 4.21 2.09 6.15
C LEU A 88 4.37 1.78 7.65
N ALA A 89 3.50 0.95 8.21
CA ALA A 89 3.60 0.50 9.60
C ALA A 89 4.88 -0.31 9.85
N HIS A 90 5.26 -1.19 8.93
CA HIS A 90 6.56 -1.88 9.02
C HIS A 90 7.74 -0.93 8.90
N LYS A 91 7.66 0.07 8.01
CA LYS A 91 8.69 1.10 7.89
C LYS A 91 8.82 1.93 9.18
N ALA A 92 7.71 2.29 9.82
CA ALA A 92 7.68 3.01 11.10
C ALA A 92 8.31 2.18 12.24
N LYS A 93 8.26 0.85 12.16
CA LYS A 93 8.95 -0.08 13.06
C LYS A 93 10.44 -0.30 12.72
N GLY A 94 10.99 0.46 11.76
CA GLY A 94 12.40 0.41 11.40
C GLY A 94 12.77 -0.65 10.35
N LEU A 95 11.81 -1.36 9.75
CA LEU A 95 12.14 -2.36 8.73
C LEU A 95 12.62 -1.68 7.43
N GLY A 96 13.65 -2.27 6.81
CA GLY A 96 14.12 -1.90 5.48
C GLY A 96 13.20 -2.45 4.37
N PHE A 97 13.21 -1.80 3.20
CA PHE A 97 12.29 -2.13 2.10
C PHE A 97 12.37 -3.58 1.62
N ARG A 98 13.55 -4.22 1.66
CA ARG A 98 13.73 -5.64 1.30
C ARG A 98 12.95 -6.57 2.22
N ARG A 99 13.12 -6.40 3.53
CA ARG A 99 12.41 -7.18 4.55
C ARG A 99 10.89 -6.95 4.50
N ILE A 100 10.48 -5.72 4.20
CA ILE A 100 9.06 -5.39 4.02
C ILE A 100 8.49 -6.11 2.80
N ALA A 101 9.19 -6.05 1.67
CA ALA A 101 8.81 -6.72 0.43
C ALA A 101 8.66 -8.24 0.60
N GLU A 102 9.65 -8.87 1.23
CA GLU A 102 9.62 -10.28 1.60
C GLU A 102 8.41 -10.61 2.49
N ARG A 103 8.23 -9.88 3.60
CA ARG A 103 7.15 -10.11 4.56
C ARG A 103 5.74 -9.95 3.94
N MET A 104 5.62 -9.08 2.95
CA MET A 104 4.34 -8.78 2.29
C MET A 104 4.12 -9.57 1.00
N GLY A 105 5.09 -10.36 0.55
CA GLY A 105 5.02 -11.05 -0.75
C GLY A 105 4.92 -10.09 -1.94
N ARG A 106 5.59 -8.93 -1.87
CA ARG A 106 5.55 -7.89 -2.92
C ARG A 106 6.92 -7.67 -3.54
N PRO A 107 7.01 -7.23 -4.80
CA PRO A 107 8.30 -6.92 -5.41
C PRO A 107 9.04 -5.80 -4.67
N GLU A 108 10.35 -5.96 -4.44
CA GLU A 108 11.18 -4.95 -3.76
C GLU A 108 11.10 -3.57 -4.44
N SER A 109 11.07 -3.55 -5.77
CA SER A 109 10.97 -2.32 -6.57
C SER A 109 9.68 -1.54 -6.27
N THR A 110 8.58 -2.25 -6.01
CA THR A 110 7.27 -1.67 -5.70
C THR A 110 7.27 -1.07 -4.31
N VAL A 111 7.72 -1.82 -3.29
CA VAL A 111 7.83 -1.32 -1.92
C VAL A 111 8.80 -0.14 -1.85
N ARG A 112 9.96 -0.23 -2.50
CA ARG A 112 10.92 0.89 -2.60
C ARG A 112 10.28 2.13 -3.22
N ARG A 113 9.47 1.97 -4.27
CA ARG A 113 8.75 3.07 -4.93
C ARG A 113 7.67 3.70 -4.03
N TRP A 114 7.04 2.93 -3.15
CA TRP A 114 6.12 3.46 -2.14
C TRP A 114 6.86 4.30 -1.11
N LEU A 115 7.88 3.71 -0.47
CA LEU A 115 8.61 4.34 0.62
C LEU A 115 9.38 5.60 0.17
N ARG A 116 9.82 5.67 -1.09
CA ARG A 116 10.42 6.90 -1.66
C ARG A 116 9.46 8.10 -1.71
N ARG A 117 8.14 7.87 -1.68
CA ARG A 117 7.14 8.95 -1.65
C ARG A 117 6.75 9.37 -0.23
N THR A 118 7.20 8.64 0.77
CA THR A 118 6.99 8.97 2.19
C THR A 118 8.06 9.96 2.63
N THR A 119 8.03 11.16 2.04
CA THR A 119 8.94 12.27 2.39
C THR A 119 8.54 12.89 3.73
N GLY A 120 9.43 13.67 4.35
CA GLY A 120 9.14 14.36 5.62
C GLY A 120 7.90 15.25 5.52
N GLU A 121 7.78 16.04 4.45
CA GLU A 121 6.60 16.87 4.17
C GLU A 121 5.32 16.04 4.06
N HIS A 122 5.36 14.92 3.35
CA HIS A 122 4.21 14.04 3.20
C HIS A 122 3.78 13.43 4.54
N VAL A 123 4.75 13.04 5.38
CA VAL A 123 4.50 12.53 6.73
C VAL A 123 3.86 13.60 7.62
N GLN A 124 4.35 14.84 7.57
CA GLN A 124 3.73 15.96 8.29
C GLN A 124 2.30 16.22 7.80
N TRP A 125 2.06 16.14 6.49
CA TRP A 125 0.72 16.25 5.95
C TRP A 125 -0.20 15.12 6.45
N LEU A 126 0.26 13.87 6.47
CA LEU A 126 -0.48 12.74 7.03
C LEU A 126 -0.81 12.95 8.51
N HIS A 127 0.16 13.40 9.30
CA HIS A 127 -0.02 13.70 10.71
C HIS A 127 -1.11 14.76 10.91
N ARG A 128 -1.02 15.90 10.21
CA ARG A 128 -2.03 16.97 10.26
C ARG A 128 -3.43 16.47 9.91
N ARG A 129 -3.58 15.66 8.84
CA ARG A 129 -4.88 15.09 8.47
C ARG A 129 -5.46 14.20 9.56
N GLY A 130 -4.62 13.39 10.20
CA GLY A 130 -5.02 12.59 11.36
C GLY A 130 -5.45 13.47 12.53
N THR A 131 -4.67 14.50 12.87
CA THR A 131 -4.96 15.43 13.97
C THR A 131 -6.26 16.18 13.73
N GLU A 132 -6.48 16.71 12.52
CA GLU A 132 -7.73 17.38 12.13
C GLU A 132 -8.92 16.44 12.30
N ARG A 133 -8.83 15.20 11.80
CA ARG A 133 -9.92 14.24 11.93
C ARG A 133 -10.18 13.85 13.39
N LEU A 134 -9.12 13.56 14.14
CA LEU A 134 -9.25 13.18 15.55
C LEU A 134 -9.85 14.32 16.38
N GLY A 135 -9.45 15.56 16.13
CA GLY A 135 -10.02 16.73 16.80
C GLY A 135 -11.52 16.91 16.55
N LEU A 136 -11.99 16.55 15.34
CA LEU A 136 -13.42 16.59 15.00
C LEU A 136 -14.23 15.46 15.66
N VAL A 137 -13.61 14.29 15.88
CA VAL A 137 -14.32 13.08 16.32
C VAL A 137 -14.21 12.87 17.83
N ALA A 138 -13.02 13.05 18.41
CA ALA A 138 -12.69 12.72 19.78
C ALA A 138 -11.45 13.52 20.27
N ARG A 139 -11.63 14.81 20.58
CA ARG A 139 -10.52 15.68 21.03
C ARG A 139 -9.87 15.17 22.32
N GLU A 140 -10.63 14.58 23.22
CA GLU A 140 -10.14 13.99 24.47
C GLU A 140 -9.19 12.80 24.23
N ALA A 141 -9.30 12.12 23.08
CA ALA A 141 -8.49 10.93 22.81
C ALA A 141 -7.01 11.26 22.60
N PHE A 142 -6.63 12.51 22.30
CA PHE A 142 -5.22 12.91 22.18
C PHE A 142 -4.38 12.55 23.41
N CYS A 143 -4.95 12.61 24.62
CA CYS A 143 -4.25 12.29 25.87
C CYS A 143 -3.98 10.79 26.05
N THR A 144 -4.62 9.93 25.26
CA THR A 144 -4.48 8.46 25.34
C THR A 144 -3.49 7.90 24.33
N ILE A 145 -3.11 8.69 23.31
CA ILE A 145 -2.23 8.23 22.24
C ILE A 145 -0.81 8.07 22.76
N ARG A 146 -0.28 6.86 22.61
CA ARG A 146 1.15 6.58 22.79
C ARG A 146 1.87 6.74 21.46
N TYR A 147 2.59 7.84 21.34
CA TYR A 147 3.48 8.10 20.20
C TYR A 147 4.67 7.14 20.20
N VAL A 148 5.12 6.79 19.00
CA VAL A 148 6.23 5.85 18.77
C VAL A 148 7.58 6.59 18.86
N GLY A 149 7.58 7.91 18.67
CA GLY A 149 8.79 8.73 18.73
C GLY A 149 9.52 8.81 17.38
N ASN A 150 8.85 8.43 16.29
CA ASN A 150 9.31 8.77 14.93
C ASN A 150 8.15 9.36 14.12
N PRO A 151 8.39 10.36 13.26
CA PRO A 151 7.32 11.12 12.61
C PRO A 151 6.31 10.27 11.84
N LEU A 152 6.77 9.22 11.16
CA LEU A 152 5.88 8.33 10.41
C LEU A 152 5.02 7.48 11.35
N GLY A 153 5.62 6.90 12.38
CA GLY A 153 4.90 6.16 13.41
C GLY A 153 3.84 7.02 14.09
N ASP A 154 4.21 8.24 14.46
CA ASP A 154 3.34 9.19 15.14
C ASP A 154 2.15 9.60 14.26
N ALA A 155 2.40 9.88 12.97
CA ALA A 155 1.34 10.15 12.00
C ALA A 155 0.35 8.98 11.88
N LEU A 156 0.88 7.75 11.80
CA LEU A 156 0.04 6.54 11.72
C LEU A 156 -0.74 6.29 13.02
N CYS A 157 -0.17 6.59 14.20
CA CYS A 157 -0.85 6.48 15.48
C CYS A 157 -2.07 7.40 15.54
N VAL A 158 -1.93 8.66 15.17
CA VAL A 158 -3.04 9.63 15.19
C VAL A 158 -4.12 9.27 14.16
N LEU A 159 -3.72 8.86 12.95
CA LEU A 159 -4.66 8.38 11.92
C LEU A 159 -5.42 7.14 12.38
N SER A 160 -4.74 6.20 13.04
CA SER A 160 -5.36 4.98 13.56
C SER A 160 -6.31 5.29 14.72
N ALA A 161 -5.95 6.20 15.61
CA ALA A 161 -6.81 6.65 16.70
C ALA A 161 -8.10 7.29 16.16
N ALA A 162 -7.98 8.16 15.16
CA ALA A 162 -9.14 8.75 14.48
C ALA A 162 -10.07 7.67 13.88
N ALA A 163 -9.50 6.67 13.21
CA ALA A 163 -10.26 5.56 12.64
C ALA A 163 -10.95 4.70 13.71
N VAL A 164 -10.28 4.41 14.81
CA VAL A 164 -10.87 3.66 15.93
C VAL A 164 -12.03 4.42 16.55
N GLU A 165 -11.87 5.71 16.81
CA GLU A 165 -12.92 6.55 17.37
C GLU A 165 -14.10 6.73 16.42
N ASP A 166 -13.86 6.88 15.13
CA ASP A 166 -14.92 6.92 14.12
C ASP A 166 -15.76 5.64 14.13
N ARG A 167 -15.10 4.47 14.19
CA ARG A 167 -15.82 3.18 14.31
C ARG A 167 -16.58 3.07 15.62
N ARG A 168 -16.00 3.55 16.71
CA ARG A 168 -16.58 3.45 18.06
C ARG A 168 -17.79 4.38 18.24
N ARG A 169 -17.78 5.58 17.65
CA ARG A 169 -18.83 6.59 17.80
C ARG A 169 -19.92 6.48 16.75
N PHE A 170 -19.56 6.19 15.50
CA PHE A 170 -20.49 6.19 14.37
C PHE A 170 -20.81 4.77 13.86
N GLY A 171 -20.18 3.73 14.41
CA GLY A 171 -20.49 2.35 14.04
C GLY A 171 -20.01 1.94 12.64
N PHE A 172 -19.02 2.63 12.07
CA PHE A 172 -18.50 2.28 10.74
C PHE A 172 -17.97 0.83 10.72
N PRO A 173 -18.45 -0.02 9.77
CA PRO A 173 -17.96 -1.38 9.63
C PRO A 173 -16.60 -1.44 8.93
N ASP A 174 -16.23 -0.36 8.21
CA ASP A 174 -15.01 -0.29 7.42
C ASP A 174 -13.75 -0.55 8.26
N PRO A 175 -12.76 -1.26 7.71
CA PRO A 175 -11.50 -1.46 8.40
C PRO A 175 -10.77 -0.12 8.58
N PRO A 176 -9.92 0.02 9.61
CA PRO A 176 -9.26 1.30 9.90
C PRO A 176 -8.49 1.89 8.72
N TRP A 177 -7.89 1.05 7.88
CA TRP A 177 -7.15 1.51 6.70
C TRP A 177 -8.01 2.15 5.62
N ASP A 178 -9.28 1.74 5.49
CA ASP A 178 -10.20 2.32 4.50
C ASP A 178 -10.64 3.71 4.98
N LEU A 179 -10.93 3.84 6.28
CA LEU A 179 -11.19 5.14 6.91
C LEU A 179 -9.99 6.09 6.81
N ILE A 180 -8.78 5.59 7.05
CA ILE A 180 -7.54 6.36 6.82
C ILE A 180 -7.40 6.75 5.35
N GLY A 181 -7.78 5.87 4.44
CA GLY A 181 -7.90 6.16 3.01
C GLY A 181 -8.81 7.36 2.74
N ILE A 182 -9.96 7.44 3.41
CA ILE A 182 -10.91 8.56 3.31
C ILE A 182 -10.30 9.85 3.86
N TYR A 183 -9.71 9.84 5.07
CA TYR A 183 -9.13 11.04 5.68
C TYR A 183 -8.01 11.64 4.83
N THR A 184 -7.27 10.76 4.17
CA THR A 184 -6.17 11.09 3.26
C THR A 184 -6.62 11.23 1.81
N GLN A 185 -7.93 11.18 1.51
CA GLN A 185 -8.49 11.33 0.16
C GLN A 185 -7.83 10.38 -0.88
N GLY A 186 -7.47 9.17 -0.45
CA GLY A 186 -6.76 8.18 -1.26
C GLY A 186 -5.29 8.54 -1.55
N ARG A 187 -4.67 9.38 -0.70
CA ARG A 187 -3.31 9.92 -0.87
C ARG A 187 -2.34 9.45 0.20
N LEU A 188 -2.41 8.18 0.61
CA LEU A 188 -1.40 7.62 1.52
C LEU A 188 0.04 7.74 1.00
N LEU A 189 0.23 7.74 -0.33
CA LEU A 189 1.54 7.82 -0.99
C LEU A 189 1.60 8.90 -2.08
N SER A 190 0.62 9.79 -2.17
CA SER A 190 0.58 10.83 -3.20
C SER A 190 0.86 12.17 -2.53
N PRO A 191 1.76 13.01 -3.07
CA PRO A 191 2.06 14.28 -2.44
C PRO A 191 0.81 15.13 -2.25
N PRO A 192 0.78 15.98 -1.21
CA PRO A 192 -0.29 16.95 -1.04
C PRO A 192 -0.39 17.83 -2.28
N ARG A 193 -1.59 18.30 -2.61
CA ARG A 193 -1.71 19.37 -3.59
C ARG A 193 -1.14 20.61 -2.90
N SER A 194 -0.05 21.15 -3.44
CA SER A 194 0.29 22.55 -3.24
C SER A 194 -0.94 23.34 -3.69
N GLY A 195 -1.67 23.87 -2.72
CA GLY A 195 -2.70 24.90 -2.95
C GLY A 195 -2.02 26.22 -3.22
#